data_AF-A0A6I3UV27-F1
#
_entry.id   AF-A0A6I3UV27-F1
#
_cell.length_a   1.000
_cell.length_b   1.000
_cell.length_c   1.000
_cell.angle_alpha   90.00
_cell.angle_beta   90.00
_cell.angle_gamma   90.00
#
_symmetry.space_group_name_H-M   'P 1'
#
loop_
_entity.id
_entity.type
_entity.pdbx_description
1 polymer ?
#
loop_
_entity_poly.entity_id
_entity_poly.type
_entity_poly.pdbx_seq_one_letter_code
_entity_poly.pdbx_strand_id
1 'polypeptide(L)'
;FNPFNDLAGAGHQLANSYYAMVNGGWFGLGLGNSIEKRGYLPEAHTDFVFSIVIEEFGFVGASMILALLFFLILRIILVGIRAKDPFNS
;
A
#
# COMPACT_ATOMS: atom_id res chain seq x y z
N PHE A 1 14.85 -2.39 16.21
CA PHE A 1 15.33 -1.69 15.01
C PHE A 1 14.61 -0.35 14.94
N ASN A 2 15.31 0.79 15.01
CA ASN A 2 14.68 2.11 14.92
C ASN A 2 15.03 2.72 13.55
N PRO A 3 14.09 2.72 12.59
CA PRO A 3 14.36 3.16 11.22
C PRO A 3 14.71 4.65 11.13
N PHE A 4 14.36 5.44 12.15
CA PHE A 4 14.65 6.88 12.21
C PHE A 4 16.06 7.21 12.70
N ASN A 5 16.81 6.21 13.21
CA ASN A 5 18.21 6.38 13.63
C ASN A 5 19.23 5.98 12.55
N ASP A 6 18.81 5.24 11.52
CA ASP A 6 19.65 4.86 10.38
C ASP A 6 18.92 5.19 9.06
N LEU A 7 18.95 6.48 8.74
CA LEU A 7 18.37 7.06 7.53
C LEU A 7 19.23 6.82 6.28
N ALA A 8 20.39 6.15 6.38
CA ALA A 8 21.29 5.93 5.24
C ALA A 8 21.22 4.49 4.69
N GLY A 9 20.81 3.52 5.53
CA GLY A 9 20.69 2.11 5.17
C GLY A 9 19.24 1.64 4.96
N ALA A 10 18.90 0.49 5.54
CA ALA A 10 17.58 -0.13 5.43
C ALA A 10 16.44 0.71 6.05
N GLY A 11 16.76 1.64 6.96
CA GLY A 11 15.78 2.56 7.56
C GLY A 11 15.31 3.68 6.63
N HIS A 12 16.08 4.04 5.60
CA HIS A 12 15.74 5.10 4.65
C HIS A 12 14.41 4.84 3.93
N GLN A 13 14.24 3.62 3.40
CA GLN A 13 13.02 3.27 2.66
C GLN A 13 11.79 3.22 3.59
N LEU A 14 11.96 2.75 4.82
CA LEU A 14 10.91 2.72 5.84
C LEU A 14 10.53 4.13 6.32
N ALA A 15 11.51 5.02 6.50
CA ALA A 15 11.24 6.40 6.89
C ALA A 15 10.51 7.16 5.78
N ASN A 16 10.96 7.05 4.53
CA ASN A 16 10.35 7.75 3.40
C ASN A 16 8.95 7.21 3.06
N SER A 17 8.73 5.91 3.20
CA SER A 17 7.37 5.36 3.07
C SER A 17 6.42 5.91 4.13
N TYR A 18 6.88 6.07 5.38
CA TYR A 18 6.10 6.75 6.41
C TYR A 18 5.82 8.22 6.05
N TYR A 19 6.81 8.97 5.56
CA TYR A 19 6.61 10.35 5.10
C TYR A 19 5.59 10.46 3.95
N ALA A 20 5.64 9.56 2.97
CA ALA A 20 4.67 9.51 1.87
C ALA A 20 3.23 9.31 2.39
N MET A 21 3.04 8.43 3.37
CA MET A 21 1.73 8.22 4.00
C MET A 21 1.23 9.46 4.74
N VAL A 22 2.12 10.17 5.47
CA VAL A 22 1.77 11.40 6.19
C VAL A 22 1.42 12.53 5.21
N ASN A 23 2.14 12.65 4.10
CA ASN A 23 1.92 13.69 3.09
C ASN A 23 0.61 13.52 2.31
N GLY A 24 0.10 12.29 2.17
CA GLY A 24 -1.12 12.01 1.40
C GLY A 24 -2.41 12.61 1.96
N GLY A 25 -2.50 12.88 3.27
CA GLY A 25 -3.71 13.45 3.87
C GLY A 25 -4.99 12.67 3.54
N TRP A 26 -6.14 13.35 3.51
CA TRP A 26 -7.44 12.71 3.28
C TRP A 26 -7.73 12.40 1.81
N PHE A 27 -7.31 13.27 0.89
CA PHE A 27 -7.66 13.22 -0.54
C PHE A 27 -6.47 13.03 -1.49
N GLY A 28 -5.25 12.98 -0.96
CA GLY A 28 -4.03 12.79 -1.76
C GLY A 28 -3.51 14.09 -2.38
N LEU A 29 -2.32 13.97 -2.99
CA LEU A 29 -1.67 15.03 -3.75
C LEU A 29 -2.03 15.00 -5.25
N GLY A 30 -2.75 13.97 -5.69
CA GLY A 30 -3.11 13.74 -7.08
C GLY A 30 -2.18 12.77 -7.80
N LEU A 31 -2.75 12.04 -8.77
CA LEU A 31 -2.05 11.04 -9.57
C LEU A 31 -0.79 11.59 -10.25
N GLY A 32 0.36 10.98 -10.00
CA GLY A 32 1.64 11.37 -10.60
C GLY A 32 2.34 12.56 -9.94
N ASN A 33 1.75 13.15 -8.90
CA ASN A 33 2.34 14.21 -8.08
C ASN A 33 3.03 13.70 -6.80
N SER A 34 3.20 12.39 -6.64
CA SER A 34 4.00 11.85 -5.52
C SER A 34 5.41 12.43 -5.52
N ILE A 35 5.80 12.99 -4.37
CA ILE A 35 7.10 13.60 -4.13
C ILE A 35 8.12 12.49 -3.90
N GLU A 36 7.73 11.46 -3.13
CA GLU A 36 8.62 10.39 -2.69
C GLU A 36 8.98 9.40 -3.81
N LYS A 37 8.11 9.30 -4.83
CA LYS A 37 8.27 8.48 -6.03
C LYS A 37 9.40 8.97 -6.96
N ARG A 38 9.81 10.24 -6.88
CA ARG A 38 10.69 10.88 -7.87
C ARG A 38 12.18 10.89 -7.50
N GLY A 39 12.58 10.35 -6.35
CA GLY A 39 14.00 10.33 -5.98
C GLY A 39 14.39 9.65 -4.67
N TYR A 40 13.42 9.30 -3.82
CA TYR A 40 13.70 8.83 -2.45
C TYR A 40 13.48 7.32 -2.24
N LEU A 41 12.84 6.63 -3.20
CA LEU A 41 12.66 5.18 -3.22
C LEU A 41 13.01 4.60 -4.61
N PRO A 42 14.20 3.98 -4.81
CA PRO A 42 14.50 3.27 -6.06
C PRO A 42 13.59 2.05 -6.28
N GLU A 43 13.12 1.41 -5.19
CA GLU A 43 12.24 0.22 -5.21
C GLU A 43 10.83 0.53 -4.70
N ALA A 44 10.30 1.71 -5.05
CA ALA A 44 8.99 2.15 -4.54
C ALA A 44 7.80 1.29 -5.04
N HIS A 45 8.02 0.52 -6.10
CA HIS A 45 6.98 -0.20 -6.84
C HIS A 45 6.63 -1.58 -6.27
N THR A 46 7.48 -2.17 -5.43
CA THR A 46 7.30 -3.53 -4.87
C THR A 46 6.77 -3.46 -3.44
N ASP A 47 7.60 -3.05 -2.49
CA ASP A 47 7.27 -3.15 -1.06
C ASP A 47 6.56 -1.91 -0.50
N PHE A 48 6.65 -0.78 -1.23
CA PHE A 48 6.13 0.52 -0.76
C PHE A 48 5.03 1.12 -1.65
N VAL A 49 4.47 0.33 -2.56
CA VAL A 49 3.42 0.80 -3.49
C VAL A 49 2.20 1.35 -2.75
N PHE A 50 1.84 0.77 -1.60
CA PHE A 50 0.70 1.22 -0.82
C PHE A 50 0.93 2.62 -0.21
N SER A 51 2.16 2.95 0.17
CA SER A 51 2.53 4.27 0.69
C SER A 51 2.37 5.35 -0.36
N ILE A 52 2.75 5.05 -1.61
CA ILE A 52 2.53 5.94 -2.77
C ILE A 52 1.04 6.09 -3.06
N VAL A 53 0.27 5.00 -2.98
CA VAL A 53 -1.19 5.07 -3.18
C VAL A 53 -1.84 6.00 -2.15
N ILE A 54 -1.40 5.95 -0.88
CA ILE A 54 -1.86 6.89 0.14
C ILE A 54 -1.43 8.32 -0.21
N GLU A 55 -0.20 8.53 -0.66
CA GLU A 55 0.29 9.86 -1.05
C GLU A 55 -0.52 10.46 -2.23
N GLU A 56 -0.81 9.67 -3.26
CA GLU A 56 -1.48 10.14 -4.48
C GLU A 56 -3.00 10.23 -4.34
N PHE A 57 -3.64 9.27 -3.66
CA PHE A 57 -5.11 9.16 -3.55
C PHE A 57 -5.67 9.50 -2.17
N GLY A 58 -4.80 9.69 -1.18
CA GLY A 58 -5.18 9.97 0.20
C GLY A 58 -5.79 8.77 0.93
N PHE A 59 -6.17 9.03 2.19
CA PHE A 59 -6.81 8.04 3.04
C PHE A 59 -8.08 7.44 2.44
N VAL A 60 -8.92 8.26 1.79
CA VAL A 60 -10.19 7.80 1.23
C VAL A 60 -9.94 6.80 0.09
N GLY A 61 -9.09 7.13 -0.87
CA GLY A 61 -8.76 6.23 -1.98
C GLY A 61 -8.06 4.95 -1.51
N ALA A 62 -7.11 5.07 -0.58
CA ALA A 62 -6.42 3.93 0.02
C ALA A 62 -7.40 3.00 0.76
N SER A 63 -8.33 3.56 1.54
CA SER A 63 -9.37 2.79 2.25
C SER A 63 -10.31 2.04 1.29
N MET A 64 -10.65 2.65 0.16
CA MET A 64 -11.50 2.03 -0.86
C MET A 64 -10.79 0.82 -1.49
N ILE A 65 -9.50 0.94 -1.81
CA ILE A 65 -8.69 -0.17 -2.34
C ILE A 65 -8.60 -1.30 -1.32
N LEU A 66 -8.33 -0.98 -0.04
CA LEU A 66 -8.32 -1.99 1.03
C LEU A 66 -9.67 -2.68 1.20
N ALA A 67 -10.77 -1.93 1.13
CA ALA A 67 -12.12 -2.49 1.23
C ALA A 67 -12.43 -3.44 0.07
N LEU A 68 -12.00 -3.11 -1.16
CA LEU A 68 -12.14 -3.99 -2.33
C LEU A 68 -11.32 -5.28 -2.20
N LEU A 69 -10.07 -5.18 -1.72
CA LEU A 69 -9.23 -6.36 -1.47
C LEU A 69 -9.83 -7.24 -0.37
N PHE A 70 -10.32 -6.64 0.71
CA PHE A 70 -10.99 -7.36 1.78
C PHE A 70 -12.26 -8.06 1.27
N PHE A 71 -13.08 -7.37 0.48
CA PHE A 71 -14.26 -7.94 -0.15
C PHE A 71 -13.90 -9.11 -1.08
N LEU A 72 -12.83 -9.00 -1.86
CA LEU A 72 -12.34 -10.07 -2.72
C LEU A 72 -11.95 -11.31 -1.90
N ILE A 73 -11.19 -11.13 -0.83
CA ILE A 73 -10.78 -12.22 0.08
C ILE A 73 -12.01 -12.90 0.68
N LEU A 74 -12.97 -12.12 1.18
CA LEU A 74 -14.23 -12.66 1.70
C LEU A 74 -14.96 -13.49 0.66
N ARG A 75 -15.06 -13.01 -0.58
CA ARG A 75 -15.70 -13.76 -1.66
C ARG A 75 -14.95 -15.06 -1.95
N ILE A 76 -13.62 -15.03 -2.02
CA ILE A 76 -12.80 -16.23 -2.26
C ILE A 76 -13.05 -17.27 -1.17
N ILE A 77 -13.03 -16.86 0.09
CA ILE A 77 -13.31 -17.75 1.24
C ILE A 77 -14.73 -18.30 1.16
N LEU A 78 -15.73 -17.44 0.91
CA LEU A 78 -17.13 -17.87 0.78
C LEU A 78 -17.32 -18.92 -0.31
N VAL A 79 -16.60 -18.81 -1.43
CA VAL A 79 -16.64 -19.81 -2.49
C VAL A 79 -15.87 -21.07 -2.14
N GLY A 80 -14.73 -20.96 -1.44
CA GLY A 80 -14.05 -22.13 -0.88
C GLY A 80 -14.94 -22.92 0.08
N ILE A 81 -15.69 -22.25 0.96
CA ILE A 81 -16.63 -22.90 1.90
C ILE A 81 -17.82 -23.53 1.16
N ARG A 82 -18.28 -22.92 0.06
CA ARG A 82 -19.40 -23.45 -0.76
C ARG A 82 -18.96 -24.55 -1.72
N ALA A 83 -17.67 -24.75 -1.95
CA ALA A 83 -17.17 -25.84 -2.77
C ALA A 83 -17.42 -27.16 -2.05
N LYS A 84 -18.36 -27.96 -2.57
CA LYS A 84 -18.70 -29.29 -2.03
C LYS A 84 -17.63 -30.35 -2.32
N ASP A 85 -16.85 -30.15 -3.39
CA ASP A 85 -15.80 -31.08 -3.82
C ASP A 85 -14.44 -30.36 -3.85
N PRO A 86 -13.43 -30.83 -3.08
CA PRO A 86 -12.08 -30.28 -3.09
C PRO A 86 -11.35 -30.46 -4.43
N PHE A 87 -11.76 -31.46 -5.22
CA PHE A 87 -11.23 -31.78 -6.54
C PHE A 87 -12.41 -32.05 -7.49
N ASN A 88 -12.84 -31.04 -8.24
CA ASN A 88 -13.69 -31.29 -9.40
C ASN A 88 -12.77 -31.70 -10.56
N SER A 89 -12.51 -33.00 -10.68
CA SER A 89 -11.81 -33.62 -11.82
C SER A 89 -12.79 -34.22 -12.83
#